data_AF-A0A832ESU0-F1
#
_entry.id   AF-A0A832ESU0-F1
#
_cell.length_a   1.000
_cell.length_b   1.000
_cell.length_c   1.000
_cell.angle_alpha   90.00
_cell.angle_beta   90.00
_cell.angle_gamma   90.00
#
_symmetry.space_group_name_H-M   'P 1'
#
loop_
_entity.id
_entity.type
_entity.pdbx_description
1 polymer ?
#
loop_
_entity_poly.entity_id
_entity_poly.type
_entity_poly.pdbx_seq_one_letter_code
_entity_poly.pdbx_strand_id
1 'polypeptide(L)'
;MAKIVPLISSGVAGPLGVLHLPRLWLKASLEARGLLADGYPGCGKGYDQMVLDALGLDRTKTLAFIKDKRPTYSEFEAWIKSQ
;
A
#
# COMPACT_ATOMS: atom_id res chain seq x y z
N MET A 1 1.41 16.92 13.66
CA MET A 1 1.45 15.48 14.01
C MET A 1 2.80 14.94 13.60
N ALA A 2 3.38 14.02 14.38
CA ALA A 2 4.64 13.37 14.01
C ALA A 2 4.46 12.55 12.72
N LYS A 3 5.46 12.61 11.84
CA LYS A 3 5.51 11.72 10.68
C LYS A 3 5.84 10.29 11.11
N ILE A 4 5.35 9.30 10.37
CA ILE A 4 5.43 7.88 10.71
C ILE A 4 6.32 7.16 9.69
N VAL A 5 7.34 6.48 10.19
CA VAL A 5 8.17 5.58 9.39
C VAL A 5 7.40 4.28 9.16
N PRO A 6 7.25 3.80 7.91
CA PRO A 6 6.56 2.54 7.64
C PRO A 6 7.46 1.36 8.07
N LEU A 7 7.21 0.79 9.24
CA LEU A 7 8.05 -0.27 9.85
C LEU A 7 7.75 -1.70 9.36
N ILE A 8 6.67 -1.92 8.61
CA ILE A 8 6.38 -3.22 8.02
C ILE A 8 7.47 -3.56 7.00
N SER A 9 8.27 -4.61 7.21
CA SER A 9 9.34 -5.02 6.27
C SER A 9 8.78 -5.38 4.88
N SER A 10 9.59 -5.16 3.83
CA SER A 10 9.24 -5.58 2.46
C SER A 10 9.13 -7.10 2.31
N GLY A 11 9.72 -7.87 3.22
CA GLY A 11 9.64 -9.34 3.25
C GLY A 11 8.40 -9.90 3.94
N VAL A 12 7.45 -9.06 4.36
CA VAL A 12 6.20 -9.51 5.00
C VAL A 12 5.12 -9.71 3.95
N ALA A 13 4.42 -10.84 4.03
CA ALA A 13 3.21 -11.12 3.28
C ALA A 13 1.99 -11.11 4.21
N GLY A 14 0.85 -10.66 3.66
CA GLY A 14 -0.45 -10.84 4.30
C GLY A 14 -1.12 -12.16 3.91
N PRO A 15 -2.40 -12.34 4.27
CA PRO A 15 -3.22 -13.50 3.86
C PRO A 15 -3.27 -13.79 2.36
N LEU A 16 -3.06 -12.79 1.49
CA LEU A 16 -2.94 -13.03 0.04
C LEU A 16 -1.61 -13.68 -0.39
N GLY A 17 -0.64 -13.84 0.52
CA GLY A 17 0.67 -14.41 0.22
C GLY A 17 1.59 -13.51 -0.60
N VAL A 18 1.19 -12.26 -0.86
CA VAL A 18 1.96 -11.31 -1.66
C VAL A 18 2.93 -10.55 -0.76
N LEU A 19 4.24 -10.75 -0.99
CA LEU A 19 5.28 -10.00 -0.30
C LEU A 19 5.14 -8.50 -0.60
N HIS A 20 5.54 -7.67 0.36
CA HIS A 20 5.54 -6.21 0.28
C HIS A 20 4.15 -5.54 0.19
N LEU A 21 3.08 -6.28 -0.12
CA LEU A 21 1.71 -5.74 -0.18
C LEU A 21 1.26 -5.03 1.12
N PRO A 22 1.54 -5.57 2.33
CA PRO A 22 1.22 -4.84 3.56
C PRO A 22 2.00 -3.53 3.73
N ARG A 23 3.26 -3.50 3.28
CA ARG A 23 4.11 -2.29 3.34
C ARG A 23 3.63 -1.24 2.32
N LEU A 24 3.23 -1.65 1.12
CA LEU A 24 2.62 -0.78 0.11
C LEU A 24 1.37 -0.11 0.67
N TRP A 25 0.43 -0.90 1.22
CA TRP A 25 -0.81 -0.39 1.82
C TRP A 25 -0.52 0.64 2.92
N LEU A 26 0.41 0.34 3.83
CA LEU A 26 0.77 1.24 4.91
C LEU A 26 1.34 2.56 4.39
N LYS A 27 2.28 2.51 3.43
CA LYS A 27 2.90 3.71 2.84
C LYS A 27 1.86 4.59 2.16
N ALA A 28 1.01 4.02 1.31
CA ALA A 28 -0.06 4.73 0.63
C ALA A 28 -1.07 5.33 1.63
N SER A 29 -1.44 4.58 2.69
CA SER A 29 -2.35 5.05 3.74
C SER A 29 -1.78 6.22 4.53
N LEU A 30 -0.49 6.19 4.86
CA LEU A 30 0.20 7.28 5.55
C LEU A 30 0.35 8.52 4.66
N GLU A 31 0.68 8.35 3.38
CA GLU A 31 0.79 9.44 2.41
C GLU A 31 -0.55 10.13 2.21
N ALA A 32 -1.63 9.36 2.03
CA ALA A 32 -2.99 9.88 1.90
C ALA A 32 -3.45 10.72 3.10
N ARG A 33 -2.80 10.56 4.26
CA ARG A 33 -3.08 11.31 5.49
C ARG A 33 -2.06 12.42 5.78
N GLY A 34 -1.06 12.62 4.92
CA GLY A 34 0.04 13.55 5.16
C GLY A 34 0.97 13.13 6.30
N LEU A 35 0.88 11.88 6.76
CA LEU A 35 1.61 11.35 7.92
C LEU A 35 2.85 10.53 7.54
N LEU A 36 3.09 10.27 6.26
CA LEU A 36 4.29 9.51 5.84
C LEU A 36 5.57 10.30 6.12
N ALA A 37 6.57 9.62 6.70
CA ALA A 37 7.91 10.15 6.91
C ALA A 37 8.59 10.60 5.63
N ASP A 38 9.31 11.72 5.73
CA ASP A 38 10.04 12.30 4.60
C ASP A 38 11.09 11.30 4.08
N GLY A 39 11.32 11.31 2.77
CA GLY A 39 12.19 10.35 2.09
C GLY A 39 11.54 9.00 1.75
N TYR A 40 10.32 8.72 2.25
CA TYR A 40 9.53 7.58 1.80
C TYR A 40 8.50 8.01 0.75
N PRO A 41 8.48 7.41 -0.46
CA PRO A 41 7.36 7.60 -1.38
C PRO A 41 6.15 6.82 -0.86
N GLY A 42 4.91 7.32 -0.99
CA GLY A 42 3.73 6.51 -0.64
C GLY A 42 3.62 5.28 -1.54
N CYS A 43 3.83 5.48 -2.84
CA CYS A 43 3.98 4.41 -3.80
C CYS A 43 5.20 4.70 -4.70
N GLY A 44 6.29 3.94 -4.56
CA GLY A 44 7.48 4.05 -5.40
C GLY A 44 7.32 3.36 -6.76
N LYS A 45 8.37 3.42 -7.58
CA LYS A 45 8.50 2.64 -8.83
C LYS A 45 9.25 1.31 -8.67
N GLY A 46 9.69 0.99 -7.44
CA GLY A 46 10.37 -0.27 -7.10
C GLY A 46 9.36 -1.36 -6.70
N TYR A 47 9.55 -1.97 -5.53
CA TYR A 47 8.68 -3.04 -5.01
C TYR A 47 7.18 -2.70 -5.03
N ASP A 48 6.81 -1.44 -4.77
CA ASP A 48 5.39 -1.05 -4.83
C ASP A 48 4.83 -1.25 -6.24
N GLN A 49 5.57 -0.87 -7.29
CA GLN A 49 5.13 -1.05 -8.68
C GLN A 49 5.16 -2.52 -9.07
N MET A 50 6.18 -3.28 -8.65
CA MET A 50 6.24 -4.73 -8.91
C MET A 50 5.03 -5.48 -8.34
N VAL A 51 4.56 -5.11 -7.14
CA VAL A 51 3.36 -5.70 -6.54
C VAL A 51 2.11 -5.35 -7.34
N LEU A 52 1.95 -4.09 -7.77
CA LEU A 52 0.81 -3.68 -8.59
C LEU A 52 0.79 -4.41 -9.93
N ASP A 53 1.94 -4.49 -10.61
CA ASP A 53 2.08 -5.16 -11.90
C ASP A 53 1.80 -6.67 -11.78
N ALA A 54 2.34 -7.33 -10.75
CA ALA A 54 2.13 -8.75 -10.50
C ALA A 54 0.66 -9.11 -10.20
N LEU A 55 -0.09 -8.18 -9.63
CA LEU A 55 -1.52 -8.33 -9.33
C LEU A 55 -2.43 -7.78 -10.44
N GLY A 56 -1.87 -7.23 -11.53
CA GLY A 56 -2.66 -6.61 -12.60
C GLY A 56 -3.45 -5.36 -12.16
N LEU A 57 -3.01 -4.68 -11.10
CA LEU A 57 -3.72 -3.56 -10.50
C LEU A 57 -3.38 -2.22 -11.17
N ASP A 58 -4.41 -1.45 -11.50
CA ASP A 58 -4.21 -0.06 -11.91
C ASP A 58 -3.74 0.78 -10.71
N ARG A 59 -2.58 1.42 -10.86
CA ARG A 59 -1.95 2.23 -9.81
C ARG A 59 -2.84 3.38 -9.34
N THR A 60 -3.44 4.11 -10.26
CA THR A 60 -4.24 5.30 -9.93
C THR A 60 -5.50 4.90 -9.18
N LYS A 61 -6.21 3.87 -9.65
CA LYS A 61 -7.40 3.32 -8.99
C LYS A 61 -7.07 2.75 -7.62
N THR A 62 -5.96 2.04 -7.49
CA THR A 62 -5.51 1.46 -6.21
C THR A 62 -5.24 2.55 -5.18
N LEU A 63 -4.47 3.59 -5.56
CA LEU A 63 -4.16 4.70 -4.64
C LEU A 63 -5.39 5.54 -4.32
N ALA A 64 -6.29 5.74 -5.27
CA ALA A 64 -7.58 6.41 -5.05
C ALA A 64 -8.43 5.62 -4.05
N PHE A 65 -8.54 4.29 -4.20
CA PHE A 65 -9.27 3.45 -3.25
C PHE A 65 -8.71 3.56 -1.84
N ILE A 66 -7.39 3.49 -1.66
CA ILE A 66 -6.74 3.65 -0.34
C ILE A 66 -7.02 5.03 0.25
N LYS A 67 -6.90 6.10 -0.55
CA LYS A 67 -7.11 7.48 -0.12
C LYS A 67 -8.56 7.75 0.28
N ASP A 68 -9.50 7.32 -0.55
CA ASP A 68 -10.92 7.71 -0.44
C ASP A 68 -11.68 6.80 0.51
N LYS A 69 -11.41 5.49 0.48
CA LYS A 69 -12.13 4.50 1.31
C LYS A 69 -11.46 4.21 2.63
N ARG A 70 -10.15 4.48 2.75
CA ARG A 70 -9.35 4.24 3.97
C ARG A 70 -9.54 2.81 4.52
N PRO A 71 -9.41 1.79 3.67
CA PRO A 71 -9.65 0.42 4.07
C PRO A 71 -8.63 0.00 5.14
N THR A 72 -9.06 -0.85 6.06
CA THR A 72 -8.15 -1.71 6.81
C THR A 72 -7.36 -2.60 5.84
N TYR A 73 -6.25 -3.18 6.30
CA TYR A 73 -5.45 -4.04 5.43
C TYR A 73 -6.26 -5.24 4.90
N SER A 74 -7.11 -5.85 5.75
CA SER A 74 -7.98 -6.96 5.34
C SER A 74 -9.02 -6.56 4.31
N GLU A 75 -9.61 -5.36 4.42
CA GLU A 75 -10.54 -4.84 3.41
C GLU A 75 -9.82 -4.52 2.09
N PHE A 76 -8.56 -4.05 2.15
CA PHE A 76 -7.75 -3.82 0.96
C PHE A 76 -7.46 -5.13 0.22
N GLU A 77 -7.06 -6.19 0.93
CA GLU A 77 -6.89 -7.52 0.31
C GLU A 77 -8.20 -8.07 -0.26
N ALA A 78 -9.34 -7.86 0.41
CA ALA A 78 -10.64 -8.24 -0.12
C ALA A 78 -10.99 -7.49 -1.42
N TRP A 79 -10.68 -6.20 -1.49
CA TRP A 79 -10.85 -5.40 -2.71
C TRP A 79 -9.94 -5.87 -3.84
N ILE A 80 -8.68 -6.24 -3.56
CA ILE A 80 -7.76 -6.80 -4.57
C ILE A 80 -8.34 -8.07 -5.19
N LYS A 81 -8.93 -8.96 -4.37
CA LYS A 81 -9.56 -10.19 -4.86
C LYS A 81 -10.77 -9.94 -5.77
N SER A 82 -11.38 -8.75 -5.71
CA SER A 82 -12.52 -8.39 -6.54
C SER A 82 -12.14 -7.61 -7.80
N GLN A 83 -10.84 -7.44 -8.09
CA GLN A 83 -10.36 -6.78 -9.32
C GLN A 83 -10.24 -7.76 -10.49
#